data_AF-F1LE32-F1
#
_entry.id   AF-F1LE32-F1
#
_cell.length_a   1.000
_cell.length_b   1.000
_cell.length_c   1.000
_cell.angle_alpha   90.00
_cell.angle_beta   90.00
_cell.angle_gamma   90.00
#
_symmetry.space_group_name_H-M   'P 1'
#
loop_
_entity.id
_entity.type
_entity.pdbx_description
1 polymer ?
#
loop_
_entity_poly.entity_id
_entity_poly.type
_entity_poly.pdbx_seq_one_letter_code
_entity_poly.pdbx_strand_id
1 'polypeptide(L)'
;MDFLYSSLYKLNHLFRKRDLRSVALGYPKWMNVDDEIALNTAKVRAVENVAALGIGTARGLASVAVAVMQNNLIRADVWERLKKPSDVNTVKDIVIDRRALRGYGFFYSIHPTRKNSYLIGHGGHGGQMMVFDPETKIVVTIIRNGMRKSALAQEDSDRIIEQIFRLLDPQ
;
A
#
# COMPACT_ATOMS: atom_id res chain seq x y z
N MET A 1 2.52 16.64 21.16
CA MET A 1 3.32 16.70 19.91
C MET A 1 2.45 16.84 18.65
N ASP A 2 1.15 16.51 18.68
CA ASP A 2 0.33 16.46 17.46
C ASP A 2 -0.36 17.78 17.05
N PHE A 3 -0.69 18.65 17.99
CA PHE A 3 -1.37 19.92 17.66
C PHE A 3 -0.46 20.89 16.91
N LEU A 4 0.81 20.99 17.32
CA LEU A 4 1.82 21.81 16.68
C LEU A 4 2.22 21.25 15.30
N TYR A 5 2.33 19.93 15.15
CA TYR A 5 2.63 19.31 13.85
C TYR A 5 1.49 19.52 12.85
N SER A 6 0.23 19.29 13.26
CA SER A 6 -0.95 19.56 12.42
C SER A 6 -1.07 21.05 12.06
N SER A 7 -0.78 21.95 13.00
CA SER A 7 -0.89 23.39 12.77
C SER A 7 0.22 23.92 11.87
N LEU A 8 1.47 23.48 12.06
CA LEU A 8 2.61 23.81 11.20
C LEU A 8 2.48 23.19 9.81
N TYR A 9 1.91 21.98 9.70
CA TYR A 9 1.59 21.34 8.42
C TYR A 9 0.56 22.15 7.64
N LYS A 10 -0.55 22.55 8.28
CA LYS A 10 -1.58 23.41 7.67
C LYS A 10 -1.03 24.78 7.29
N LEU A 11 -0.18 25.39 8.14
CA LEU A 11 0.43 26.69 7.87
C LEU A 11 1.41 26.62 6.68
N ASN A 12 2.26 25.59 6.61
CA ASN A 12 3.18 25.38 5.48
C ASN A 12 2.44 25.09 4.16
N HIS A 13 1.29 24.42 4.21
CA HIS A 13 0.46 24.19 3.03
C HIS A 13 -0.31 25.44 2.56
N LEU A 14 -0.62 26.39 3.46
CA LEU A 14 -1.26 27.65 3.09
C LEU A 14 -0.38 28.52 2.17
N PHE A 15 0.95 28.45 2.34
CA PHE A 15 1.90 29.30 1.62
C PHE A 15 2.59 28.62 0.42
N ARG A 16 2.47 27.30 0.24
CA ARG A 16 2.95 26.60 -0.97
C ARG A 16 1.87 26.57 -2.05
N LYS A 17 2.03 27.43 -3.06
CA LYS A 17 1.49 27.16 -4.40
C LYS A 17 1.86 25.72 -4.79
N ARG A 18 0.85 24.87 -4.98
CA ARG A 18 0.91 23.51 -5.55
C ARG A 18 2.14 22.68 -5.12
N ASP A 19 2.13 22.12 -3.93
CA ASP A 19 3.09 21.05 -3.63
C ASP A 19 2.86 19.82 -4.53
N LEU A 20 3.89 18.98 -4.70
CA LEU A 20 3.83 17.84 -5.62
C LEU A 20 2.73 16.84 -5.26
N ARG A 21 2.38 16.72 -3.98
CA ARG A 21 1.27 15.88 -3.53
C ARG A 21 -0.05 16.43 -4.04
N SER A 22 -0.30 17.72 -3.90
CA SER A 22 -1.52 18.38 -4.41
C SER A 22 -1.65 18.28 -5.93
N VAL A 23 -0.53 18.25 -6.66
CA VAL A 23 -0.51 18.00 -8.12
C VAL A 23 -0.84 16.53 -8.42
N ALA A 24 -0.18 15.59 -7.74
CA ALA A 24 -0.41 14.16 -7.92
C ALA A 24 -1.83 13.71 -7.51
N LEU A 25 -2.41 14.39 -6.52
CA LEU A 25 -3.78 14.19 -6.05
C LEU A 25 -4.77 15.16 -6.71
N GLY A 26 -4.36 15.89 -7.75
CA GLY A 26 -5.14 16.90 -8.45
C GLY A 26 -6.26 16.33 -9.34
N TYR A 27 -7.00 15.35 -8.84
CA TYR A 27 -8.14 14.75 -9.51
C TYR A 27 -9.24 15.80 -9.77
N PRO A 28 -10.05 15.63 -10.83
CA PRO A 28 -11.28 16.40 -10.99
C PRO A 28 -12.13 16.32 -9.72
N LYS A 29 -12.85 17.39 -9.36
CA LYS A 29 -13.62 17.45 -8.10
C LYS A 29 -14.51 16.22 -7.87
N TRP A 30 -15.09 15.67 -8.93
CA TRP A 30 -15.96 14.49 -8.86
C TRP A 30 -15.22 13.17 -8.59
N MET A 31 -13.87 13.15 -8.61
CA MET A 31 -12.99 12.02 -8.29
C MET A 31 -11.94 12.42 -7.22
N ASN A 32 -12.22 13.46 -6.43
CA ASN A 32 -11.29 13.88 -5.40
C ASN A 32 -11.16 12.78 -4.33
N VAL A 33 -9.95 12.22 -4.18
CA VAL A 33 -9.67 11.09 -3.28
C VAL A 33 -9.74 11.47 -1.80
N ASP A 34 -9.62 12.76 -1.48
CA ASP A 34 -9.78 13.25 -0.11
C ASP A 34 -11.27 13.48 0.26
N ASP A 35 -12.15 13.51 -0.75
CA ASP A 35 -13.60 13.65 -0.61
C ASP A 35 -14.28 12.27 -0.54
N GLU A 36 -14.70 11.90 0.67
CA GLU A 36 -15.38 10.63 0.96
C GLU A 36 -16.72 10.48 0.22
N ILE A 37 -17.37 11.60 -0.10
CA ILE A 37 -18.63 11.60 -0.84
C ILE A 37 -18.36 11.23 -2.30
N ALA A 38 -17.27 11.75 -2.89
CA ALA A 38 -16.92 11.47 -4.28
C ALA A 38 -16.67 9.98 -4.54
N LEU A 39 -15.86 9.31 -3.69
CA LEU A 39 -15.51 7.88 -3.85
C LEU A 39 -16.70 6.93 -3.67
N ASN A 40 -17.75 7.36 -2.98
CA ASN A 40 -18.94 6.54 -2.72
C ASN A 40 -20.03 6.66 -3.78
N THR A 41 -19.80 7.41 -4.85
CA THR A 41 -20.76 7.53 -5.95
C THR A 41 -20.65 6.38 -6.96
N ALA A 42 -21.78 5.92 -7.49
CA ALA A 42 -21.80 4.90 -8.55
C ALA A 42 -21.04 5.36 -9.81
N LYS A 43 -21.08 6.66 -10.11
CA LYS A 43 -20.38 7.24 -11.27
C LYS A 43 -18.87 7.12 -11.16
N VAL A 44 -18.30 7.38 -9.97
CA VAL A 44 -16.86 7.19 -9.75
C VAL A 44 -16.51 5.70 -9.80
N ARG A 45 -17.29 4.84 -9.15
CA ARG A 45 -17.04 3.39 -9.13
C ARG A 45 -17.11 2.74 -10.52
N ALA A 46 -17.83 3.33 -11.46
CA ALA A 46 -17.90 2.87 -12.85
C ALA A 46 -16.66 3.25 -13.67
N VAL A 47 -15.80 4.15 -13.19
CA VAL A 47 -14.56 4.49 -13.88
C VAL A 47 -13.52 3.39 -13.66
N GLU A 48 -12.98 2.87 -14.75
CA GLU A 48 -11.90 1.90 -14.72
C GLU A 48 -10.56 2.57 -14.38
N ASN A 49 -10.36 2.90 -13.11
CA ASN A 49 -9.09 3.37 -12.60
C ASN A 49 -8.42 2.26 -11.76
N VAL A 50 -7.59 1.47 -12.43
CA VAL A 50 -6.86 0.34 -11.85
C VAL A 50 -5.90 0.73 -10.71
N ALA A 51 -5.54 2.01 -10.59
CA ALA A 51 -4.64 2.48 -9.55
C ALA A 51 -5.34 2.76 -8.21
N ALA A 52 -6.66 3.02 -8.20
CA ALA A 52 -7.33 3.57 -7.02
C ALA A 52 -8.76 3.08 -6.77
N LEU A 53 -9.47 2.55 -7.77
CA LEU A 53 -10.91 2.28 -7.67
C LEU A 53 -11.27 0.79 -7.64
N GLY A 54 -10.31 -0.07 -7.28
CA GLY A 54 -10.57 -1.49 -7.04
C GLY A 54 -11.56 -1.71 -5.88
N ILE A 55 -12.63 -2.45 -6.13
CA ILE A 55 -13.65 -2.79 -5.13
C ILE A 55 -13.60 -4.30 -4.90
N GLY A 56 -13.48 -4.72 -3.64
CA GLY A 56 -13.42 -6.13 -3.29
C GLY A 56 -13.46 -6.38 -1.79
N THR A 57 -13.43 -7.66 -1.42
CA THR A 57 -13.32 -8.11 -0.03
C THR A 57 -11.87 -8.52 0.28
N ALA A 58 -11.48 -8.52 1.55
CA ALA A 58 -10.14 -8.97 1.94
C ALA A 58 -9.86 -10.40 1.47
N ARG A 59 -10.86 -11.28 1.57
CA ARG A 59 -10.79 -12.66 1.07
C ARG A 59 -10.62 -12.69 -0.45
N GLY A 60 -11.39 -11.91 -1.18
CA GLY A 60 -11.31 -11.84 -2.64
C GLY A 60 -9.93 -11.38 -3.11
N LEU A 61 -9.42 -10.29 -2.53
CA LEU A 61 -8.10 -9.76 -2.85
C LEU A 61 -6.98 -10.76 -2.49
N ALA A 62 -7.03 -11.39 -1.31
CA ALA A 62 -6.06 -12.43 -0.95
C ALA A 62 -6.10 -13.62 -1.91
N SER A 63 -7.30 -14.03 -2.35
CA SER A 63 -7.48 -15.15 -3.27
C SER A 63 -6.84 -14.90 -4.63
N VAL A 64 -6.72 -13.64 -5.07
CA VAL A 64 -6.01 -13.31 -6.31
C VAL A 64 -4.53 -13.65 -6.19
N ALA A 65 -3.85 -13.18 -5.14
CA ALA A 65 -2.43 -13.49 -4.94
C ALA A 65 -2.19 -15.00 -4.79
N VAL A 66 -3.06 -15.69 -4.03
CA VAL A 66 -3.02 -17.15 -3.88
C VAL A 66 -3.19 -17.84 -5.23
N ALA A 67 -4.16 -17.45 -6.04
CA ALA A 67 -4.40 -18.05 -7.35
C ALA A 67 -3.22 -17.85 -8.30
N VAL A 68 -2.60 -16.66 -8.32
CA VAL A 68 -1.41 -16.37 -9.13
C VAL A 68 -0.25 -17.28 -8.74
N MET A 69 0.01 -17.46 -7.44
CA MET A 69 1.10 -18.30 -6.94
C MET A 69 0.82 -19.80 -7.08
N GLN A 70 -0.41 -20.26 -6.84
CA GLN A 70 -0.76 -21.69 -6.88
C GLN A 70 -0.87 -22.23 -8.31
N ASN A 71 -1.37 -21.42 -9.24
CA ASN A 71 -1.58 -21.83 -10.63
C ASN A 71 -0.41 -21.46 -11.55
N ASN A 72 0.71 -20.99 -11.01
CA ASN A 72 1.90 -20.60 -11.76
C ASN A 72 1.57 -19.62 -12.91
N LEU A 73 0.68 -18.65 -12.68
CA LEU A 73 0.26 -17.67 -13.69
C LEU A 73 1.39 -16.70 -14.09
N ILE A 74 2.46 -16.69 -13.30
CA ILE A 74 3.69 -15.94 -13.54
C ILE A 74 4.84 -16.93 -13.61
N ARG A 75 5.73 -16.74 -14.61
CA ARG A 75 6.90 -17.59 -14.82
C ARG A 75 7.89 -17.51 -13.66
N ALA A 76 8.61 -18.59 -13.40
CA ALA A 76 9.58 -18.67 -12.31
C ALA A 76 10.68 -17.59 -12.40
N ASP A 77 11.17 -17.27 -13.60
CA ASP A 77 12.17 -16.21 -13.80
C ASP A 77 11.65 -14.80 -13.48
N VAL A 78 10.35 -14.58 -13.61
CA VAL A 78 9.70 -13.34 -13.16
C VAL A 78 9.59 -13.34 -11.64
N TRP A 79 9.24 -14.45 -11.01
CA TRP A 79 9.25 -14.57 -9.55
C TRP A 79 10.64 -14.31 -8.94
N GLU A 80 11.71 -14.82 -9.54
CA GLU A 80 13.07 -14.54 -9.07
C GLU A 80 13.41 -13.04 -9.10
N ARG A 81 12.85 -12.28 -10.06
CA ARG A 81 12.99 -10.82 -10.09
C ARG A 81 12.14 -10.15 -9.01
N LEU A 82 10.91 -10.61 -8.83
CA LEU A 82 9.96 -10.07 -7.85
C LEU A 82 10.33 -10.38 -6.40
N LYS A 83 11.23 -11.33 -6.10
CA LYS A 83 11.65 -11.64 -4.72
C LYS A 83 12.37 -10.50 -4.00
N LYS A 84 12.87 -9.51 -4.74
CA LYS A 84 13.63 -8.38 -4.18
C LYS A 84 13.20 -7.06 -4.82
N PRO A 85 13.30 -5.94 -4.10
CA PRO A 85 13.08 -4.62 -4.69
C PRO A 85 14.09 -4.35 -5.81
N SER A 86 13.76 -3.42 -6.71
CA SER A 86 14.67 -3.03 -7.80
C SER A 86 15.93 -2.33 -7.28
N ASP A 87 15.84 -1.71 -6.11
CA ASP A 87 16.97 -1.19 -5.34
C ASP A 87 16.84 -1.68 -3.89
N VAL A 88 17.93 -2.22 -3.34
CA VAL A 88 17.98 -2.71 -1.94
C VAL A 88 18.03 -1.57 -0.92
N ASN A 89 18.23 -0.33 -1.38
CA ASN A 89 18.17 0.87 -0.55
C ASN A 89 16.80 1.53 -0.64
N THR A 90 16.34 2.07 0.50
CA THR A 90 15.09 2.85 0.51
C THR A 90 15.24 4.14 -0.29
N VAL A 91 14.32 4.36 -1.21
CA VAL A 91 14.25 5.58 -2.01
C VAL A 91 13.28 6.55 -1.35
N LYS A 92 13.65 7.84 -1.27
CA LYS A 92 12.73 8.88 -0.81
C LYS A 92 11.73 9.17 -1.93
N ASP A 93 10.45 8.90 -1.67
CA ASP A 93 9.37 9.38 -2.49
C ASP A 93 9.05 10.84 -2.12
N ILE A 94 9.23 11.76 -3.06
CA ILE A 94 9.04 13.20 -2.83
C ILE A 94 7.57 13.63 -2.90
N VAL A 95 6.69 12.77 -3.43
CA VAL A 95 5.25 13.06 -3.55
C VAL A 95 4.54 12.69 -2.25
N ILE A 96 4.83 11.52 -1.68
CA ILE A 96 4.24 11.07 -0.42
C ILE A 96 5.13 11.30 0.81
N ASP A 97 6.34 11.85 0.62
CA ASP A 97 7.37 12.11 1.64
C ASP A 97 7.70 10.88 2.50
N ARG A 98 7.77 9.70 1.85
CA ARG A 98 8.04 8.41 2.51
C ARG A 98 9.28 7.76 1.92
N ARG A 99 10.11 7.16 2.76
CA ARG A 99 11.17 6.24 2.31
C ARG A 99 10.62 4.82 2.25
N ALA A 100 10.76 4.16 1.11
CA ALA A 100 10.29 2.80 0.94
C ALA A 100 11.20 2.01 -0.02
N LEU A 101 11.24 0.69 0.16
CA LEU A 101 11.73 -0.23 -0.85
C LEU A 101 10.62 -0.44 -1.87
N ARG A 102 10.94 -0.36 -3.16
CA ARG A 102 9.96 -0.43 -4.26
C ARG A 102 10.54 -1.14 -5.48
N GLY A 103 9.67 -1.62 -6.34
CA GLY A 103 10.03 -2.25 -7.61
C GLY A 103 8.85 -2.96 -8.25
N TYR A 104 8.80 -3.00 -9.58
CA TYR A 104 7.82 -3.80 -10.34
C TYR A 104 6.34 -3.53 -10.00
N GLY A 105 6.01 -2.32 -9.53
CA GLY A 105 4.66 -1.94 -9.09
C GLY A 105 4.31 -2.31 -7.65
N PHE A 106 5.26 -2.83 -6.87
CA PHE A 106 5.07 -3.20 -5.46
C PHE A 106 5.98 -2.40 -4.52
N PHE A 107 5.58 -2.39 -3.25
CA PHE A 107 6.42 -2.05 -2.11
C PHE A 107 6.97 -3.32 -1.47
N TYR A 108 8.12 -3.17 -0.83
CA TYR A 108 8.80 -4.28 -0.16
C TYR A 108 9.05 -3.94 1.30
N SER A 109 8.89 -4.93 2.18
CA SER A 109 9.37 -4.87 3.56
C SER A 109 10.36 -5.99 3.81
N ILE A 110 11.29 -5.79 4.73
CA ILE A 110 12.22 -6.85 5.14
C ILE A 110 11.41 -7.98 5.79
N HIS A 111 11.73 -9.22 5.48
CA HIS A 111 11.08 -10.38 6.10
C HIS A 111 11.37 -10.39 7.61
N PRO A 112 10.37 -10.55 8.48
CA PRO A 112 10.57 -10.40 9.93
C PRO A 112 11.40 -11.51 10.57
N THR A 113 11.48 -12.68 9.91
CA THR A 113 12.17 -13.87 10.42
C THR A 113 13.32 -14.35 9.54
N ARG A 114 13.39 -13.98 8.25
CA ARG A 114 14.36 -14.51 7.28
C ARG A 114 15.35 -13.43 6.84
N LYS A 115 16.65 -13.73 6.92
CA LYS A 115 17.69 -12.80 6.48
C LYS A 115 17.66 -12.63 4.96
N ASN A 116 17.97 -11.42 4.50
CA ASN A 116 18.05 -11.06 3.07
C ASN A 116 16.81 -11.44 2.24
N SER A 117 15.65 -11.53 2.89
CA SER A 117 14.37 -11.87 2.29
C SER A 117 13.40 -10.71 2.44
N TYR A 118 12.44 -10.60 1.52
CA TYR A 118 11.49 -9.50 1.48
C TYR A 118 10.07 -10.02 1.34
N LEU A 119 9.12 -9.32 1.96
CA LEU A 119 7.70 -9.47 1.68
C LEU A 119 7.30 -8.49 0.59
N ILE A 120 6.37 -8.91 -0.28
CA ILE A 120 5.85 -8.11 -1.38
C ILE A 120 4.49 -7.59 -0.98
N GLY A 121 4.22 -6.29 -1.18
CA GLY A 121 2.91 -5.74 -0.83
C GLY A 121 2.54 -4.46 -1.54
N HIS A 122 1.29 -4.07 -1.32
CA HIS A 122 0.76 -2.80 -1.79
C HIS A 122 -0.27 -2.24 -0.80
N GLY A 123 -0.02 -1.01 -0.35
CA GLY A 123 -0.94 -0.26 0.50
C GLY A 123 -1.93 0.53 -0.34
N GLY A 124 -3.16 0.65 0.12
CA GLY A 124 -4.17 1.55 -0.43
C GLY A 124 -4.45 2.71 0.52
N HIS A 125 -4.99 3.79 -0.03
CA HIS A 125 -5.44 4.91 0.78
C HIS A 125 -6.45 4.45 1.84
N GLY A 126 -6.34 4.99 3.06
CA GLY A 126 -7.20 4.60 4.19
C GLY A 126 -6.70 3.44 5.06
N GLY A 127 -5.50 2.93 4.80
CA GLY A 127 -4.83 1.94 5.66
C GLY A 127 -5.17 0.48 5.33
N GLN A 128 -5.72 0.25 4.13
CA GLN A 128 -5.87 -1.07 3.53
C GLN A 128 -4.54 -1.55 2.97
N MET A 129 -4.31 -2.86 3.00
CA MET A 129 -3.01 -3.44 2.69
C MET A 129 -3.16 -4.88 2.22
N MET A 130 -2.37 -5.28 1.22
CA MET A 130 -2.11 -6.67 0.90
C MET A 130 -0.60 -6.89 0.94
N VAL A 131 -0.15 -7.91 1.68
CA VAL A 131 1.24 -8.36 1.74
C VAL A 131 1.26 -9.86 1.55
N PHE A 132 2.23 -10.37 0.80
CA PHE A 132 2.40 -11.79 0.58
C PHE A 132 3.88 -12.15 0.45
N ASP A 133 4.14 -13.43 0.67
CA ASP A 133 5.44 -14.04 0.46
C ASP A 133 5.33 -15.15 -0.59
N PRO A 134 6.01 -15.05 -1.74
CA PRO A 134 5.96 -16.07 -2.77
C PRO A 134 6.59 -17.40 -2.36
N GLU A 135 7.44 -17.42 -1.33
CA GLU A 135 8.12 -18.64 -0.88
C GLU A 135 7.24 -19.49 0.04
N THR A 136 6.74 -18.90 1.14
CA THR A 136 5.82 -19.59 2.06
C THR A 136 4.38 -19.63 1.55
N LYS A 137 4.05 -18.83 0.53
CA LYS A 137 2.70 -18.62 -0.02
C LYS A 137 1.71 -18.05 0.99
N ILE A 138 2.20 -17.45 2.07
CA ILE A 138 1.38 -16.72 3.04
C ILE A 138 0.92 -15.41 2.40
N VAL A 139 -0.37 -15.12 2.50
CA VAL A 139 -0.98 -13.86 2.07
C VAL A 139 -1.77 -13.26 3.23
N VAL A 140 -1.47 -12.01 3.56
CA VAL A 140 -2.19 -11.23 4.56
C VAL A 140 -2.84 -10.04 3.89
N THR A 141 -4.15 -9.90 4.05
CA THR A 141 -4.91 -8.78 3.48
C THR A 141 -5.77 -8.12 4.56
N ILE A 142 -5.67 -6.79 4.65
CA ILE A 142 -6.44 -5.94 5.54
C ILE A 142 -7.24 -4.97 4.66
N ILE A 143 -8.58 -5.06 4.73
CA ILE A 143 -9.49 -4.09 4.12
C ILE A 143 -10.32 -3.46 5.23
N ARG A 144 -10.54 -2.14 5.15
CA ARG A 144 -11.27 -1.35 6.16
C ARG A 144 -12.30 -0.48 5.46
N ASN A 145 -13.51 -0.40 6.02
CA ASN A 145 -14.54 0.52 5.56
C ASN A 145 -14.46 1.88 6.29
N GLY A 146 -13.77 1.95 7.43
CA GLY A 146 -13.44 3.19 8.12
C GLY A 146 -12.07 3.69 7.67
N MET A 147 -12.05 4.66 6.75
CA MET A 147 -10.82 5.24 6.26
C MET A 147 -10.04 5.90 7.41
N ARG A 148 -8.79 5.48 7.61
CA ARG A 148 -7.88 6.14 8.56
C ARG A 148 -6.86 6.97 7.77
N LYS A 149 -7.05 8.29 7.73
CA LYS A 149 -6.20 9.25 6.99
C LYS A 149 -4.84 9.56 7.67
N SER A 150 -4.43 8.80 8.70
CA SER A 150 -3.20 9.05 9.46
C SER A 150 -2.09 8.06 9.10
N ALA A 151 -0.83 8.50 9.20
CA ALA A 151 0.35 7.63 9.07
C ALA A 151 0.33 6.48 10.10
N LEU A 152 -0.25 6.70 11.28
CA LEU A 152 -0.41 5.68 12.33
C LEU A 152 -1.25 4.48 11.87
N ALA A 153 -2.18 4.68 10.93
CA ALA A 153 -3.02 3.60 10.43
C ALA A 153 -2.24 2.55 9.62
N GLN A 154 -1.16 3.00 8.99
CA GLN A 154 -0.21 2.18 8.25
C GLN A 154 0.66 1.39 9.22
N GLU A 155 1.18 2.03 10.28
CA GLU A 155 2.01 1.38 11.30
C GLU A 155 1.27 0.24 12.02
N ASP A 156 -0.02 0.44 12.36
CA ASP A 156 -0.85 -0.61 12.94
C ASP A 156 -1.00 -1.82 12.00
N SER A 157 -1.23 -1.56 10.70
CA SER A 157 -1.35 -2.62 9.69
C SER A 157 -0.03 -3.37 9.52
N ASP A 158 1.08 -2.64 9.43
CA ASP A 158 2.42 -3.21 9.28
C ASP A 158 2.77 -4.09 10.49
N ARG A 159 2.47 -3.63 11.71
CA ARG A 159 2.66 -4.42 12.95
C ARG A 159 1.84 -5.71 12.95
N ILE A 160 0.55 -5.64 12.58
CA ILE A 160 -0.30 -6.84 12.51
C ILE A 160 0.26 -7.85 11.51
N ILE A 161 0.64 -7.38 10.32
CA ILE A 161 1.22 -8.22 9.27
C ILE A 161 2.52 -8.86 9.76
N GLU A 162 3.42 -8.08 10.37
CA GLU A 162 4.68 -8.57 10.90
C GLU A 162 4.46 -9.70 11.92
N GLN A 163 3.54 -9.50 12.87
CA GLN A 163 3.24 -10.52 13.88
C GLN A 163 2.62 -11.78 13.28
N ILE A 164 1.78 -11.65 12.24
CA ILE A 164 1.24 -12.83 11.53
C ILE A 164 2.36 -13.62 10.86
N PHE A 165 3.28 -12.96 10.17
CA PHE A 165 4.43 -13.65 9.55
C PHE A 165 5.34 -14.30 10.59
N ARG A 166 5.59 -13.63 11.74
CA ARG A 166 6.35 -14.24 12.85
C ARG A 166 5.68 -15.50 13.41
N LEU A 167 4.34 -15.52 13.45
CA LEU A 167 3.57 -16.64 13.96
C LEU A 167 3.50 -17.81 12.96
N LEU A 168 3.37 -17.52 11.67
CA LEU A 168 3.10 -18.52 10.63
C LEU A 168 4.35 -19.02 9.89
N ASP A 169 5.44 -18.25 9.88
CA ASP A 169 6.77 -18.65 9.38
C ASP A 169 7.83 -18.45 10.47
N PRO A 170 7.73 -19.21 11.60
CA PRO A 170 8.76 -19.21 12.61
C PRO A 170 10.01 -19.91 12.05
N GLN A 171 11.13 -19.20 12.06
CA GLN A 171 12.45 -19.74 11.74
C GLN A 171 13.13 -20.28 12.99
#